data_AF-A0A967Z7D8-F1
#
_entry.id   AF-A0A967Z7D8-F1
#
_cell.length_a   1.000
_cell.length_b   1.000
_cell.length_c   1.000
_cell.angle_alpha   90.00
_cell.angle_beta   90.00
_cell.angle_gamma   90.00
#
_symmetry.space_group_name_H-M   'P 1'
#
loop_
_entity.id
_entity.type
_entity.pdbx_description
1 polymer ?
#
loop_
_entity_poly.entity_id
_entity_poly.type
_entity_poly.pdbx_seq_one_letter_code
_entity_poly.pdbx_strand_id
1 'polypeptide(L)'
;IGSNDMTQLTLGLDRDSGKIAELFDERDEAVRKLLGMAISACRAQNKYVGICGQGPSDHPDLAQWLLDQGIESMSLNPDSVLDTWLYLAEHAR
;
A
#
# COMPACT_ATOMS: atom_id res chain seq x y z
N ILE A 1 -0.81 -3.91 7.75
CA ILE A 1 0.38 -3.11 7.35
C ILE A 1 -0.02 -1.66 7.42
N GLY A 2 0.71 -0.83 8.18
CA GLY A 2 0.54 0.62 8.13
C GLY A 2 1.47 1.18 7.05
N SER A 3 0.90 1.59 5.91
CA SER A 3 1.68 1.97 4.74
C SER A 3 2.52 3.23 5.00
N ASN A 4 1.96 4.21 5.71
CA ASN A 4 2.65 5.46 5.98
C ASN A 4 3.94 5.26 6.81
N ASP A 5 3.84 4.51 7.92
CA ASP A 5 4.99 4.27 8.80
C ASP A 5 6.01 3.32 8.17
N MET A 6 5.53 2.33 7.38
CA MET A 6 6.42 1.47 6.61
C MET A 6 7.24 2.29 5.62
N THR A 7 6.63 3.21 4.88
CA THR A 7 7.33 4.10 3.94
C THR A 7 8.33 4.99 4.65
N GLN A 8 7.92 5.65 5.73
CA GLN A 8 8.79 6.50 6.57
C GLN A 8 10.03 5.75 7.06
N LEU A 9 9.87 4.56 7.60
CA LEU A 9 10.98 3.76 8.12
C LEU A 9 11.84 3.13 7.02
N THR A 10 11.25 2.79 5.88
CA THR A 10 11.97 2.21 4.74
C THR A 10 12.87 3.24 4.06
N LEU A 11 12.34 4.44 3.84
CA LEU A 11 13.04 5.52 3.15
C LEU A 11 13.89 6.38 4.10
N GLY A 12 13.69 6.24 5.41
CA GLY A 12 14.36 7.07 6.42
C GLY A 12 13.92 8.54 6.36
N LEU A 13 12.66 8.77 6.01
CA LEU A 13 12.09 10.11 5.76
C LEU A 13 11.06 10.45 6.83
N ASP A 14 11.08 11.70 7.29
CA ASP A 14 9.98 12.26 8.07
C ASP A 14 8.93 12.86 7.13
N ARG A 15 7.74 12.25 7.07
CA ARG A 15 6.66 12.67 6.17
C ARG A 15 6.09 14.05 6.50
N ASP A 16 6.26 14.51 7.74
CA ASP A 16 5.77 15.82 8.19
C ASP A 16 6.82 16.93 7.97
N SER A 17 8.01 16.57 7.48
CA SER A 17 9.08 17.52 7.21
C SER A 17 8.86 18.23 5.87
N GLY A 18 8.53 19.53 5.92
CA GLY A 18 8.34 20.36 4.73
C GLY A 18 9.56 20.51 3.80
N LYS A 19 10.72 19.91 4.14
CA LYS A 19 11.92 19.89 3.30
C LYS A 19 12.05 18.63 2.44
N ILE A 20 11.50 17.50 2.90
CA ILE A 20 11.74 16.17 2.31
C ILE A 20 10.46 15.36 2.11
N ALA A 21 9.29 15.88 2.51
CA ALA A 21 8.00 15.22 2.34
C ALA A 21 7.70 14.90 0.87
N GLU A 22 8.22 15.68 -0.09
CA GLU A 22 8.06 15.38 -1.52
C GLU A 22 8.75 14.09 -1.98
N LEU A 23 9.69 13.57 -1.19
CA LEU A 23 10.36 12.29 -1.44
C LEU A 23 9.59 11.10 -0.86
N PHE A 24 8.49 11.36 -0.14
CA PHE A 24 7.65 10.32 0.43
C PHE A 24 6.75 9.72 -0.66
N ASP A 25 7.14 8.57 -1.20
CA ASP A 25 6.34 7.83 -2.18
C ASP A 25 6.16 6.37 -1.72
N GLU A 26 4.91 5.99 -1.45
CA GLU A 26 4.57 4.64 -1.01
C GLU A 26 4.69 3.59 -2.14
N ARG A 27 4.91 4.03 -3.38
CA ARG A 27 5.18 3.19 -4.56
C ARG A 27 6.66 2.94 -4.79
N ASP A 28 7.54 3.52 -3.97
CA ASP A 28 8.98 3.31 -4.06
C ASP A 28 9.32 1.81 -4.07
N GLU A 29 10.34 1.42 -4.86
CA GLU A 29 10.72 0.01 -5.01
C GLU A 29 11.13 -0.65 -3.70
N ALA A 30 11.81 0.08 -2.81
CA ALA A 30 12.18 -0.43 -1.49
C ALA A 30 10.94 -0.67 -0.63
N VAL A 31 9.96 0.23 -0.68
CA VAL A 31 8.68 0.10 0.04
C VAL A 31 7.88 -1.08 -0.48
N ARG A 32 7.70 -1.18 -1.81
CA ARG A 32 7.02 -2.32 -2.45
C ARG A 32 7.70 -3.64 -2.12
N LYS A 33 9.03 -3.68 -2.05
CA LYS A 33 9.76 -4.88 -1.63
C LYS A 33 9.38 -5.30 -0.20
N LEU A 34 9.34 -4.37 0.76
CA LEU A 34 8.96 -4.70 2.13
C LEU A 34 7.48 -5.08 2.26
N LEU A 35 6.59 -4.40 1.54
CA LEU A 35 5.17 -4.76 1.45
C LEU A 35 5.01 -6.19 0.93
N GLY A 36 5.66 -6.52 -0.18
CA GLY A 36 5.61 -7.85 -0.78
C GLY A 36 6.17 -8.94 0.13
N MET A 37 7.26 -8.63 0.86
CA MET A 37 7.82 -9.54 1.88
C MET A 37 6.84 -9.80 3.02
N ALA A 38 6.18 -8.77 3.55
CA ALA A 38 5.20 -8.91 4.62
C ALA A 38 3.99 -9.75 4.17
N ILE A 39 3.44 -9.46 2.98
CA ILE A 39 2.31 -10.19 2.40
C ILE A 39 2.70 -11.65 2.17
N SER A 40 3.85 -11.91 1.54
CA SER A 40 4.33 -13.25 1.25
C SER A 40 4.55 -14.08 2.52
N ALA A 41 5.11 -13.48 3.58
CA ALA A 41 5.34 -14.16 4.85
C ALA A 41 4.03 -14.57 5.53
N CYS A 42 3.03 -13.68 5.56
CA CYS A 42 1.71 -13.99 6.12
C CYS A 42 1.00 -15.09 5.31
N ARG A 43 0.99 -14.97 3.97
CA ARG A 43 0.37 -15.95 3.08
C ARG A 43 1.01 -17.33 3.19
N ALA A 44 2.35 -17.41 3.25
CA ALA A 44 3.06 -18.68 3.42
C ALA A 44 2.66 -19.42 4.71
N GLN A 45 2.19 -18.70 5.72
CA GLN A 45 1.74 -19.24 6.99
C GLN A 45 0.21 -19.36 7.10
N ASN A 46 -0.51 -19.09 6.00
CA ASN A 46 -1.97 -19.01 5.97
C ASN A 46 -2.52 -18.09 7.07
N LYS A 47 -1.89 -16.93 7.24
CA LYS A 47 -2.27 -15.89 8.19
C LYS A 47 -2.80 -14.67 7.46
N TYR A 48 -3.79 -14.04 8.08
CA TYR A 48 -4.37 -12.79 7.63
C TYR A 48 -3.31 -11.71 7.41
N VAL A 49 -3.48 -10.97 6.31
CA VAL A 49 -2.72 -9.74 6.03
C VAL A 49 -3.61 -8.71 5.35
N GLY A 50 -3.67 -7.53 5.96
CA GLY A 50 -4.35 -6.35 5.42
C GLY A 50 -3.43 -5.13 5.42
N ILE A 51 -3.83 -4.08 4.72
CA ILE A 51 -3.14 -2.78 4.71
C ILE A 51 -4.09 -1.64 5.05
N CYS A 52 -3.58 -0.65 5.76
CA CYS A 52 -4.22 0.64 6.03
C CYS A 52 -3.20 1.76 5.82
N GLY A 53 -3.69 2.97 5.61
CA GLY A 53 -2.88 4.15 5.30
C GLY A 53 -3.33 4.79 3.99
N GLN A 54 -2.66 5.87 3.60
CA GLN A 54 -3.08 6.66 2.44
C GLN A 54 -2.64 6.04 1.11
N GLY A 55 -1.55 5.27 1.08
CA GLY A 55 -1.00 4.69 -0.15
C GLY A 55 -2.02 4.09 -1.12
N PRO A 56 -2.81 3.07 -0.74
CA PRO A 56 -3.79 2.47 -1.64
C PRO A 56 -5.03 3.35 -1.91
N SER A 57 -5.25 4.41 -1.12
CA SER A 57 -6.30 5.40 -1.35
C SER A 57 -5.88 6.46 -2.36
N ASP A 58 -4.64 6.91 -2.29
CA ASP A 58 -4.09 7.98 -3.12
C ASP A 58 -3.54 7.44 -4.46
N HIS A 59 -3.26 6.13 -4.52
CA HIS A 59 -2.63 5.47 -5.66
C HIS A 59 -3.39 4.18 -6.07
N PRO A 60 -4.33 4.26 -7.02
CA PRO A 60 -5.06 3.10 -7.53
C PRO A 60 -4.16 2.02 -8.13
N ASP A 61 -3.05 2.41 -8.76
CA ASP A 61 -2.03 1.50 -9.29
C ASP A 61 -1.34 0.70 -8.18
N LEU A 62 -1.12 1.32 -7.01
CA LEU A 62 -0.62 0.62 -5.82
C LEU A 62 -1.67 -0.36 -5.28
N ALA A 63 -2.95 0.02 -5.25
CA ALA A 63 -4.03 -0.87 -4.85
C ALA A 63 -4.12 -2.11 -5.76
N GLN A 64 -3.98 -1.92 -7.09
CA GLN A 64 -3.93 -3.04 -8.03
C GLN A 64 -2.71 -3.93 -7.78
N TRP A 65 -1.54 -3.34 -7.60
CA TRP A 65 -0.33 -4.11 -7.30
C TRP A 65 -0.46 -4.91 -6.00
N LEU A 66 -1.07 -4.34 -4.95
CA LEU A 66 -1.35 -5.04 -3.68
C LEU A 66 -2.31 -6.21 -3.86
N LEU A 67 -3.33 -6.06 -4.71
CA LEU A 67 -4.24 -7.14 -5.10
C LEU A 67 -3.47 -8.25 -5.83
N ASP A 68 -2.57 -7.90 -6.75
CA ASP A 68 -1.71 -8.85 -7.48
C ASP A 68 -0.74 -9.60 -6.54
N GLN A 69 -0.26 -8.95 -5.48
CA GLN A 69 0.51 -9.61 -4.41
C GLN A 69 -0.34 -10.56 -3.55
N GLY A 70 -1.67 -10.50 -3.69
CA GLY A 70 -2.62 -11.32 -2.97
C GLY A 70 -2.88 -10.84 -1.54
N ILE A 71 -2.92 -9.54 -1.30
CA ILE A 71 -3.40 -9.03 -0.02
C ILE A 71 -4.88 -9.40 0.19
N GLU A 72 -5.29 -9.69 1.42
CA GLU A 72 -6.68 -10.13 1.71
C GLU A 72 -7.63 -8.95 1.97
N SER A 73 -7.09 -7.82 2.45
CA SER A 73 -7.90 -6.64 2.75
C SER A 73 -7.13 -5.34 2.53
N MET A 74 -7.88 -4.31 2.11
CA MET A 74 -7.40 -2.93 2.02
C MET A 74 -8.39 -2.02 2.74
N SER A 75 -7.91 -1.23 3.68
CA SER A 75 -8.66 -0.17 4.34
C SER A 75 -8.36 1.14 3.63
N LEU A 76 -9.39 1.73 3.01
CA LEU A 76 -9.28 2.95 2.20
C LEU A 76 -10.03 4.11 2.86
N ASN A 77 -9.66 5.34 2.52
CA ASN A 77 -10.41 6.54 2.85
C ASN A 77 -11.82 6.48 2.23
N PRO A 78 -12.89 6.86 2.96
CA PRO A 78 -14.27 6.71 2.51
C PRO A 78 -14.60 7.32 1.14
N ASP A 79 -13.93 8.41 0.79
CA ASP A 79 -14.04 9.11 -0.48
C ASP A 79 -13.39 8.35 -1.65
N SER A 80 -12.29 7.65 -1.40
CA SER A 80 -11.56 6.84 -2.40
C SER A 80 -12.15 5.43 -2.63
N VAL A 81 -12.95 4.89 -1.69
CA VAL A 81 -13.39 3.48 -1.72
C VAL A 81 -14.06 3.09 -3.05
N LEU A 82 -15.00 3.90 -3.53
CA LEU A 82 -15.78 3.56 -4.73
C LEU A 82 -14.92 3.62 -5.99
N ASP A 83 -14.12 4.68 -6.15
CA ASP A 83 -13.26 4.87 -7.32
C ASP A 83 -12.20 3.77 -7.41
N THR A 84 -11.54 3.46 -6.28
CA THR A 84 -10.57 2.37 -6.23
C THR A 84 -11.23 1.02 -6.51
N TRP A 85 -12.43 0.76 -5.99
CA TRP A 85 -13.11 -0.50 -6.26
C TRP A 85 -13.49 -0.65 -7.75
N LEU A 86 -14.03 0.40 -8.36
CA LEU A 86 -14.35 0.39 -9.80
C LEU A 86 -13.10 0.20 -10.65
N TYR A 87 -12.01 0.91 -10.31
CA TYR A 87 -10.72 0.76 -10.96
C TYR A 87 -10.21 -0.69 -10.90
N LEU A 88 -10.22 -1.31 -9.71
CA LEU A 88 -9.81 -2.70 -9.53
C LEU A 88 -10.71 -3.67 -10.30
N ALA A 89 -12.02 -3.43 -10.34
CA ALA A 89 -12.97 -4.29 -11.05
C ALA A 89 -12.75 -4.26 -12.58
N GLU A 90 -12.38 -3.11 -13.15
CA GLU A 90 -12.04 -2.99 -14.57
C GLU A 90 -10.72 -3.67 -14.95
N HIS A 91 -9.79 -3.77 -13.99
CA HIS A 91 -8.45 -4.30 -14.21
C HIS A 91 -8.25 -5.72 -13.67
N ALA A 92 -9.25 -6.27 -12.97
CA ALA A 92 -9.29 -7.66 -12.55
C ALA A 92 -9.36 -8.57 -13.78
N ARG A 93 -8.35 -9.43 -13.94
CA ARG A 93 -8.26 -10.43 -15.02
C ARG A 93 -8.99 -11.72 -14.68
#